data_AF-A0A1C0VNP6-F1
#
_entry.id   AF-A0A1C0VNP6-F1
#
_cell.length_a   1.000
_cell.length_b   1.000
_cell.length_c   1.000
_cell.angle_alpha   90.00
_cell.angle_beta   90.00
_cell.angle_gamma   90.00
#
_symmetry.space_group_name_H-M   'P 1'
#
loop_
_entity.id
_entity.type
_entity.pdbx_description
1 polymer ?
#
loop_
_entity_poly.entity_id
_entity_poly.type
_entity_poly.pdbx_seq_one_letter_code
_entity_poly.pdbx_strand_id
1 'polypeptide(L)'
;MIINGSSNFDYLQGTAESDSIIAFGGNDIVYGQKGDDAIGGGEGKDKLNGGQGNDTIYGGVDNDMIWGAKGNDRIFGEAGNDTLIGGKGSDTLTGSEGNDIFGIAIEGCGCQTITKADYITDFTSGSDTLRLLNGVKYEDLNIFQGTGINSNDTVIRDKITGEYLAVLQGVNANTITKNNFVTFTSGKIITDWNSTLLDAVRSAGTPPPLASRNMAMVHAAIYDAVNAIDKSYSVYKAQVQAPAGASEAAAAAAAANQVLTSLYPAQKAKFDAALASSLAAIPNNQAKTDGIAVGVSAADRIIALRSKDGASTTVTYTPTNNPGDWVPTPPDFANALLPQWPKIDCFAMVNGEQFRPSGPPALDSAKYAEEVNFVKEIGAKDSLMRSADQTAIAKFWADGANTFTPPGHWNQIAAQSSVLAENSLAENARLFALLNIGLADAGICAWDAKYEYDLWRPVTAIQQADKDGNPATIVDANWQPLLTTPPFPEYTSGHSTFSGAADSILSYFFGDDFCFVDGGDPSLNSSLRKFDSFGNAADEAGMSRLYGGIHFMSANQDGLKAGRDLGNYVVQNFLV
;
A
#
# COMPACT_ATOMS: atom_id res chain seq x y z
N MET A 1 -28.94 -5.52 14.81
CA MET A 1 -29.35 -5.94 13.44
C MET A 1 -28.75 -7.32 13.14
N ILE A 2 -29.16 -8.02 12.07
CA ILE A 2 -28.42 -9.21 11.60
C ILE A 2 -27.77 -8.84 10.26
N ILE A 3 -26.47 -9.04 10.15
CA ILE A 3 -25.66 -8.74 8.96
C ILE A 3 -24.90 -10.01 8.61
N ASN A 4 -25.11 -10.50 7.40
CA ASN A 4 -24.54 -11.75 6.93
C ASN A 4 -23.68 -11.48 5.70
N GLY A 5 -22.45 -11.99 5.72
CA GLY A 5 -21.57 -12.06 4.57
C GLY A 5 -21.91 -13.25 3.67
N SER A 6 -20.88 -13.76 3.01
CA SER A 6 -20.91 -14.77 1.96
C SER A 6 -19.72 -15.71 2.11
N SER A 7 -19.52 -16.62 1.17
CA SER A 7 -18.34 -17.50 1.18
C SER A 7 -17.11 -16.88 0.50
N ASN A 8 -17.12 -15.56 0.26
CA ASN A 8 -16.01 -14.82 -0.34
C ASN A 8 -15.69 -13.62 0.55
N PHE A 9 -14.52 -12.99 0.32
CA PHE A 9 -14.12 -11.75 0.99
C PHE A 9 -15.29 -10.77 1.11
N ASP A 10 -15.56 -10.30 2.31
CA ASP A 10 -16.61 -9.34 2.60
C ASP A 10 -16.09 -8.17 3.43
N TYR A 11 -16.68 -6.99 3.18
CA TYR A 11 -16.47 -5.81 3.98
C TYR A 11 -17.79 -5.47 4.67
N LEU A 12 -17.90 -5.81 5.95
CA LEU A 12 -19.13 -5.71 6.72
C LEU A 12 -19.03 -4.59 7.75
N GLN A 13 -20.07 -3.77 7.81
CA GLN A 13 -20.18 -2.69 8.80
C GLN A 13 -21.50 -2.81 9.55
N GLY A 14 -21.40 -2.89 10.87
CA GLY A 14 -22.48 -2.71 11.81
C GLY A 14 -22.98 -1.27 11.86
N THR A 15 -23.87 -1.03 12.80
CA THR A 15 -24.63 0.19 13.01
C THR A 15 -24.20 0.84 14.32
N ALA A 16 -25.01 1.75 14.88
CA ALA A 16 -24.70 2.32 16.18
C ALA A 16 -25.34 1.54 17.35
N GLU A 17 -26.01 0.43 17.04
CA GLU A 17 -26.80 -0.41 17.94
C GLU A 17 -26.22 -1.83 17.94
N SER A 18 -26.57 -2.65 18.93
CA SER A 18 -26.15 -4.06 18.98
C SER A 18 -26.51 -4.86 17.73
N ASP A 19 -25.49 -5.44 17.13
CA ASP A 19 -25.55 -6.21 15.90
C ASP A 19 -25.10 -7.66 16.07
N SER A 20 -25.59 -8.53 15.19
CA SER A 20 -25.12 -9.89 15.00
C SER A 20 -24.58 -9.96 13.59
N ILE A 21 -23.25 -10.08 13.47
CA ILE A 21 -22.53 -10.06 12.22
C ILE A 21 -21.86 -11.42 12.03
N ILE A 22 -22.09 -12.07 10.89
CA ILE A 22 -21.47 -13.35 10.55
C ILE A 22 -20.90 -13.20 9.14
N ALA A 23 -19.57 -13.29 8.99
CA ALA A 23 -18.91 -13.06 7.70
C ALA A 23 -18.94 -14.31 6.81
N PHE A 24 -18.91 -15.50 7.44
CA PHE A 24 -18.99 -16.84 6.86
C PHE A 24 -17.67 -17.36 6.28
N GLY A 25 -17.27 -16.98 5.08
CA GLY A 25 -16.05 -17.51 4.49
C GLY A 25 -15.38 -16.47 3.60
N GLY A 26 -14.07 -16.50 3.50
CA GLY A 26 -13.29 -15.44 2.87
C GLY A 26 -12.35 -14.78 3.87
N ASN A 27 -11.47 -13.90 3.42
CA ASN A 27 -10.59 -13.16 4.32
C ASN A 27 -11.25 -11.81 4.66
N ASP A 28 -12.20 -11.80 5.55
CA ASP A 28 -13.16 -10.72 5.69
C ASP A 28 -12.66 -9.53 6.51
N ILE A 29 -13.30 -8.38 6.34
CA ILE A 29 -13.10 -7.19 7.18
C ILE A 29 -14.44 -6.81 7.80
N VAL A 30 -14.52 -6.87 9.12
CA VAL A 30 -15.75 -6.62 9.87
C VAL A 30 -15.53 -5.51 10.90
N TYR A 31 -16.45 -4.54 10.92
CA TYR A 31 -16.53 -3.50 11.94
C TYR A 31 -17.91 -3.50 12.60
N GLY A 32 -18.00 -3.81 13.89
CA GLY A 32 -19.25 -3.73 14.68
C GLY A 32 -19.73 -2.29 14.91
N GLN A 33 -18.78 -1.35 15.00
CA GLN A 33 -18.98 0.10 15.19
C GLN A 33 -19.34 0.51 16.61
N LYS A 34 -20.62 0.59 16.97
CA LYS A 34 -21.05 0.85 18.35
C LYS A 34 -22.20 -0.09 18.68
N GLY A 35 -22.39 -0.35 19.97
CA GLY A 35 -23.35 -1.32 20.45
C GLY A 35 -22.60 -2.50 21.05
N ASP A 36 -23.31 -3.34 21.80
CA ASP A 36 -22.74 -4.61 22.25
C ASP A 36 -22.98 -5.63 21.13
N ASP A 37 -21.96 -5.91 20.32
CA ASP A 37 -22.04 -6.67 19.08
C ASP A 37 -21.65 -8.15 19.26
N ALA A 38 -22.21 -9.02 18.43
CA ALA A 38 -21.81 -10.41 18.29
C ALA A 38 -21.26 -10.64 16.88
N ILE A 39 -19.95 -10.85 16.75
CA ILE A 39 -19.24 -10.95 15.48
C ILE A 39 -18.66 -12.35 15.34
N GLY A 40 -18.89 -13.01 14.19
CA GLY A 40 -18.19 -14.22 13.79
C GLY A 40 -17.50 -14.00 12.44
N GLY A 41 -16.19 -14.25 12.36
CA GLY A 41 -15.44 -14.24 11.11
C GLY A 41 -15.83 -15.44 10.24
N GLY A 42 -15.43 -16.64 10.65
CA GLY A 42 -15.81 -17.87 9.98
C GLY A 42 -14.60 -18.56 9.37
N GLU A 43 -14.64 -18.89 8.07
CA GLU A 43 -13.49 -19.48 7.38
C GLU A 43 -12.63 -18.41 6.71
N GLY A 44 -11.34 -18.38 7.00
CA GLY A 44 -10.37 -17.53 6.32
C GLY A 44 -9.70 -16.56 7.28
N LYS A 45 -8.76 -15.77 6.77
CA LYS A 45 -7.97 -14.86 7.60
C LYS A 45 -8.70 -13.54 7.77
N ASP A 46 -9.44 -13.42 8.85
CA ASP A 46 -10.37 -12.34 9.08
C ASP A 46 -9.78 -11.18 9.88
N LYS A 47 -10.37 -10.00 9.68
CA LYS A 47 -10.10 -8.79 10.44
C LYS A 47 -11.35 -8.30 11.10
N LEU A 48 -11.43 -8.53 12.40
CA LEU A 48 -12.63 -8.29 13.18
C LEU A 48 -12.39 -7.14 14.15
N ASN A 49 -13.24 -6.12 14.12
CA ASN A 49 -13.23 -5.02 15.06
C ASN A 49 -14.60 -4.87 15.71
N GLY A 50 -14.70 -5.07 17.03
CA GLY A 50 -15.93 -4.89 17.80
C GLY A 50 -16.40 -3.44 17.76
N GLY A 51 -15.57 -2.53 18.25
CA GLY A 51 -15.80 -1.10 18.14
C GLY A 51 -16.05 -0.46 19.51
N GLN A 52 -17.28 -0.05 19.80
CA GLN A 52 -17.64 0.52 21.10
C GLN A 52 -18.80 -0.23 21.71
N GLY A 53 -18.60 -0.85 22.86
CA GLY A 53 -19.60 -1.67 23.54
C GLY A 53 -18.92 -2.91 24.08
N ASN A 54 -19.66 -3.77 24.77
CA ASN A 54 -19.14 -5.04 25.26
C ASN A 54 -19.41 -6.11 24.20
N ASP A 55 -18.43 -6.32 23.34
CA ASP A 55 -18.56 -7.15 22.16
C ASP A 55 -18.23 -8.61 22.46
N THR A 56 -18.78 -9.52 21.66
CA THR A 56 -18.40 -10.93 21.64
C THR A 56 -17.95 -11.30 20.23
N ILE A 57 -16.69 -11.65 20.08
CA ILE A 57 -16.06 -11.85 18.77
C ILE A 57 -15.47 -13.26 18.71
N TYR A 58 -15.81 -13.98 17.65
CA TYR A 58 -15.25 -15.29 17.28
C TYR A 58 -14.48 -15.11 15.98
N GLY A 59 -13.18 -15.43 15.98
CA GLY A 59 -12.32 -15.43 14.79
C GLY A 59 -12.82 -16.47 13.80
N GLY A 60 -12.68 -17.73 14.17
CA GLY A 60 -13.17 -18.85 13.39
C GLY A 60 -12.03 -19.80 13.06
N VAL A 61 -11.82 -20.08 11.79
CA VAL A 61 -10.71 -20.93 11.33
C VAL A 61 -9.76 -20.12 10.47
N ASP A 62 -8.48 -20.50 10.51
CA ASP A 62 -7.32 -19.78 9.98
C ASP A 62 -6.89 -18.60 10.88
N ASN A 63 -5.84 -17.89 10.47
CA ASN A 63 -5.18 -16.92 11.32
C ASN A 63 -5.91 -15.57 11.27
N ASP A 64 -6.52 -15.19 12.38
CA ASP A 64 -7.37 -14.01 12.50
C ASP A 64 -6.71 -12.85 13.25
N MET A 65 -7.17 -11.64 12.95
CA MET A 65 -6.75 -10.41 13.60
C MET A 65 -7.95 -9.71 14.23
N ILE A 66 -8.04 -9.79 15.56
CA ILE A 66 -9.24 -9.41 16.30
C ILE A 66 -8.95 -8.26 17.27
N TRP A 67 -9.76 -7.20 17.17
CA TRP A 67 -9.75 -6.04 18.06
C TRP A 67 -11.12 -5.86 18.73
N GLY A 68 -11.20 -5.96 20.06
CA GLY A 68 -12.41 -5.61 20.81
C GLY A 68 -12.69 -4.10 20.78
N ALA A 69 -11.61 -3.32 20.91
CA ALA A 69 -11.54 -1.86 20.87
C ALA A 69 -12.00 -1.16 22.16
N LYS A 70 -13.28 -0.85 22.39
CA LYS A 70 -13.71 -0.17 23.63
C LYS A 70 -14.88 -0.89 24.28
N GLY A 71 -14.68 -1.39 25.48
CA GLY A 71 -15.71 -1.99 26.33
C GLY A 71 -15.11 -3.18 27.05
N ASN A 72 -15.93 -4.07 27.61
CA ASN A 72 -15.45 -5.30 28.21
C ASN A 72 -15.81 -6.45 27.28
N ASP A 73 -14.86 -6.78 26.42
CA ASP A 73 -15.08 -7.64 25.27
C ASP A 73 -14.76 -9.11 25.59
N ARG A 74 -15.38 -10.02 24.85
CA ARG A 74 -15.06 -11.45 24.85
C ARG A 74 -14.55 -11.83 23.47
N ILE A 75 -13.31 -12.26 23.39
CA ILE A 75 -12.64 -12.57 22.13
C ILE A 75 -12.17 -14.02 22.16
N PHE A 76 -12.56 -14.76 21.13
CA PHE A 76 -12.17 -16.14 20.88
C PHE A 76 -11.48 -16.19 19.52
N GLY A 77 -10.20 -16.57 19.47
CA GLY A 77 -9.46 -16.79 18.22
C GLY A 77 -10.00 -18.01 17.48
N GLU A 78 -10.17 -19.10 18.22
CA GLU A 78 -10.63 -20.41 17.75
C GLU A 78 -9.51 -21.22 17.09
N ALA A 79 -9.49 -21.46 15.78
CA ALA A 79 -8.48 -22.33 15.19
C ALA A 79 -7.56 -21.56 14.24
N GLY A 80 -6.29 -21.40 14.60
CA GLY A 80 -5.37 -20.58 13.82
C GLY A 80 -4.31 -19.96 14.72
N ASN A 81 -3.27 -19.36 14.12
CA ASN A 81 -2.36 -18.53 14.90
C ASN A 81 -2.91 -17.11 14.92
N ASP A 82 -3.64 -16.75 15.96
CA ASP A 82 -4.46 -15.54 15.98
C ASP A 82 -3.78 -14.38 16.69
N THR A 83 -4.13 -13.15 16.31
CA THR A 83 -3.76 -11.94 17.03
C THR A 83 -4.98 -11.32 17.71
N LEU A 84 -5.03 -11.38 19.04
CA LEU A 84 -6.15 -10.93 19.85
C LEU A 84 -5.76 -9.68 20.65
N ILE A 85 -6.53 -8.60 20.49
CA ILE A 85 -6.31 -7.34 21.21
C ILE A 85 -7.64 -6.86 21.79
N GLY A 86 -7.81 -6.97 23.11
CA GLY A 86 -9.01 -6.51 23.82
C GLY A 86 -9.23 -5.01 23.62
N GLY A 87 -8.24 -4.20 23.97
CA GLY A 87 -8.31 -2.76 23.86
C GLY A 87 -8.72 -2.14 25.20
N LYS A 88 -9.61 -1.16 25.18
CA LYS A 88 -10.00 -0.42 26.38
C LYS A 88 -11.14 -1.10 27.12
N GLY A 89 -10.79 -1.74 28.22
CA GLY A 89 -11.73 -2.11 29.28
C GLY A 89 -11.16 -3.27 30.06
N SER A 90 -12.01 -4.23 30.41
CA SER A 90 -11.57 -5.46 31.07
C SER A 90 -12.02 -6.62 30.21
N ASP A 91 -11.13 -7.04 29.33
CA ASP A 91 -11.47 -7.96 28.24
C ASP A 91 -11.16 -9.40 28.64
N THR A 92 -11.81 -10.36 27.99
CA THR A 92 -11.52 -11.80 28.13
C THR A 92 -11.08 -12.34 26.78
N LEU A 93 -9.85 -12.85 26.71
CA LEU A 93 -9.21 -13.33 25.48
C LEU A 93 -8.92 -14.82 25.60
N THR A 94 -9.29 -15.58 24.58
CA THR A 94 -9.04 -17.03 24.47
C THR A 94 -8.50 -17.31 23.08
N GLY A 95 -7.25 -17.76 22.96
CA GLY A 95 -6.64 -18.05 21.66
C GLY A 95 -7.19 -19.33 21.04
N SER A 96 -7.30 -20.38 21.86
CA SER A 96 -7.69 -21.75 21.54
C SER A 96 -6.60 -22.55 20.81
N GLU A 97 -6.79 -22.99 19.57
CA GLU A 97 -5.83 -23.85 18.87
C GLU A 97 -4.85 -23.00 18.06
N GLY A 98 -3.58 -22.95 18.46
CA GLY A 98 -2.59 -22.22 17.68
C GLY A 98 -1.41 -21.75 18.50
N ASN A 99 -0.59 -20.92 17.88
CA ASN A 99 0.42 -20.12 18.54
C ASN A 99 -0.04 -18.66 18.48
N ASP A 100 -0.66 -18.20 19.54
CA ASP A 100 -1.42 -16.96 19.52
C ASP A 100 -0.62 -15.76 20.02
N ILE A 101 -1.03 -14.58 19.58
CA ILE A 101 -0.49 -13.30 19.97
C ILE A 101 -1.55 -12.51 20.73
N PHE A 102 -1.33 -12.33 22.03
CA PHE A 102 -2.19 -11.50 22.87
C PHE A 102 -1.59 -10.11 23.06
N GLY A 103 -2.28 -9.08 22.58
CA GLY A 103 -1.87 -7.69 22.77
C GLY A 103 -2.18 -7.21 24.19
N ILE A 104 -1.16 -6.68 24.86
CA ILE A 104 -1.30 -6.03 26.17
C ILE A 104 -0.76 -4.60 26.10
N ALA A 105 -1.49 -3.64 26.66
CA ALA A 105 -1.12 -2.23 26.62
C ALA A 105 -1.44 -1.49 27.92
N ILE A 106 -0.79 -0.33 28.09
CA ILE A 106 -1.27 0.71 29.00
C ILE A 106 -2.38 1.46 28.27
N GLU A 107 -3.62 1.24 28.68
CA GLU A 107 -4.81 1.78 28.00
C GLU A 107 -5.31 3.10 28.59
N GLY A 108 -4.70 3.56 29.69
CA GLY A 108 -5.11 4.76 30.41
C GLY A 108 -6.54 4.64 30.96
N CYS A 109 -7.03 3.42 31.13
CA CYS A 109 -8.32 3.07 31.70
C CYS A 109 -8.36 3.31 33.22
N GLY A 110 -7.23 3.58 33.88
CA GLY A 110 -7.16 3.65 35.33
C GLY A 110 -7.35 2.28 35.97
N CYS A 111 -6.86 1.21 35.32
CA CYS A 111 -7.00 -0.18 35.73
C CYS A 111 -6.13 -0.50 36.96
N GLN A 112 -6.48 0.12 38.10
CA GLN A 112 -5.73 0.08 39.35
C GLN A 112 -6.05 -1.15 40.23
N THR A 113 -6.96 -2.00 39.78
CA THR A 113 -7.34 -3.26 40.42
C THR A 113 -7.23 -4.42 39.45
N ILE A 114 -6.86 -5.60 39.92
CA ILE A 114 -6.71 -6.81 39.10
C ILE A 114 -7.98 -7.19 38.32
N THR A 115 -9.17 -6.87 38.82
CA THR A 115 -10.47 -7.12 38.16
C THR A 115 -10.76 -6.18 36.98
N LYS A 116 -9.80 -5.33 36.63
CA LYS A 116 -9.88 -4.41 35.50
C LYS A 116 -8.78 -4.67 34.47
N ALA A 117 -7.94 -5.67 34.68
CA ALA A 117 -7.00 -6.13 33.66
C ALA A 117 -7.73 -7.00 32.64
N ASP A 118 -7.07 -7.20 31.50
CA ASP A 118 -7.48 -8.23 30.56
C ASP A 118 -7.19 -9.62 31.14
N TYR A 119 -8.07 -10.56 30.82
CA TYR A 119 -8.02 -11.92 31.33
C TYR A 119 -7.79 -12.88 30.16
N ILE A 120 -6.58 -13.43 30.08
CA ILE A 120 -6.20 -14.39 29.04
C ILE A 120 -6.37 -15.80 29.62
N THR A 121 -7.22 -16.60 29.00
CA THR A 121 -7.77 -17.83 29.60
C THR A 121 -6.92 -19.08 29.36
N ASP A 122 -6.09 -19.09 28.32
CA ASP A 122 -5.43 -20.30 27.81
C ASP A 122 -3.97 -20.13 27.36
N PHE A 123 -3.32 -19.03 27.78
CA PHE A 123 -1.93 -18.75 27.40
C PHE A 123 -0.97 -19.91 27.72
N THR A 124 -0.29 -20.40 26.69
CA THR A 124 0.68 -21.49 26.74
C THR A 124 2.10 -20.97 26.49
N SER A 125 2.91 -20.89 27.54
CA SER A 125 4.31 -20.44 27.44
C SER A 125 5.12 -21.31 26.48
N GLY A 126 5.72 -20.68 25.46
CA GLY A 126 6.53 -21.34 24.42
C GLY A 126 5.76 -21.66 23.14
N SER A 127 4.43 -21.58 23.15
CA SER A 127 3.56 -21.55 21.97
C SER A 127 3.12 -20.11 21.72
N ASP A 128 2.51 -19.50 22.73
CA ASP A 128 1.90 -18.18 22.64
C ASP A 128 2.85 -17.06 23.03
N THR A 129 2.50 -15.87 22.57
CA THR A 129 3.30 -14.67 22.73
C THR A 129 2.46 -13.48 23.21
N LEU A 130 3.02 -12.68 24.11
CA LEU A 130 2.46 -11.41 24.57
C LEU A 130 3.04 -10.26 23.76
N ARG A 131 2.19 -9.54 23.02
CA ARG A 131 2.58 -8.35 22.28
C ARG A 131 2.46 -7.11 23.15
N LEU A 132 3.57 -6.43 23.37
CA LEU A 132 3.61 -5.16 24.08
C LEU A 132 3.19 -4.02 23.14
N LEU A 133 2.09 -3.36 23.46
CA LEU A 133 1.51 -2.26 22.71
C LEU A 133 1.79 -0.91 23.40
N ASN A 134 1.48 0.21 22.72
CA ASN A 134 1.55 1.58 23.25
C ASN A 134 2.89 1.97 23.93
N GLY A 135 4.00 1.38 23.47
CA GLY A 135 5.34 1.69 23.95
C GLY A 135 5.72 1.04 25.29
N VAL A 136 4.91 0.09 25.79
CA VAL A 136 5.25 -0.72 26.96
C VAL A 136 6.51 -1.54 26.68
N LYS A 137 7.40 -1.61 27.67
CA LYS A 137 8.64 -2.41 27.60
C LYS A 137 8.59 -3.52 28.62
N TYR A 138 9.22 -4.65 28.29
CA TYR A 138 9.32 -5.79 29.21
C TYR A 138 9.96 -5.39 30.54
N GLU A 139 10.96 -4.53 30.50
CA GLU A 139 11.68 -4.05 31.68
C GLU A 139 10.79 -3.23 32.62
N ASP A 140 9.71 -2.63 32.10
CA ASP A 140 8.74 -1.84 32.85
C ASP A 140 7.62 -2.73 33.45
N LEU A 141 7.65 -4.05 33.25
CA LEU A 141 6.65 -4.97 33.79
C LEU A 141 7.06 -5.56 35.15
N ASN A 142 6.11 -5.56 36.08
CA ASN A 142 6.13 -6.41 37.26
C ASN A 142 5.28 -7.64 36.98
N ILE A 143 5.92 -8.80 36.88
CA ILE A 143 5.30 -10.09 36.59
C ILE A 143 5.40 -10.93 37.86
N PHE A 144 4.27 -11.34 38.42
CA PHE A 144 4.22 -12.06 39.69
C PHE A 144 3.05 -13.03 39.76
N GLN A 145 3.18 -14.05 40.60
CA GLN A 145 2.07 -14.97 40.88
C GLN A 145 0.97 -14.22 41.65
N GLY A 146 -0.28 -14.38 41.23
CA GLY A 146 -1.43 -13.81 41.91
C GLY A 146 -1.64 -14.39 43.30
N THR A 147 -2.62 -13.85 44.03
CA THR A 147 -2.97 -14.28 45.38
C THR A 147 -4.47 -14.48 45.53
N GLY A 148 -4.90 -15.18 46.60
CA GLY A 148 -6.31 -15.46 46.84
C GLY A 148 -6.92 -16.27 45.70
N ILE A 149 -7.99 -15.74 45.09
CA ILE A 149 -8.69 -16.38 43.98
C ILE A 149 -7.82 -16.55 42.73
N ASN A 150 -6.80 -15.69 42.55
CA ASN A 150 -5.88 -15.73 41.41
C ASN A 150 -4.55 -16.40 41.79
N SER A 151 -4.54 -17.27 42.81
CA SER A 151 -3.30 -17.90 43.31
C SER A 151 -2.61 -18.80 42.27
N ASN A 152 -3.35 -19.30 41.28
CA ASN A 152 -2.83 -20.08 40.17
C ASN A 152 -2.50 -19.24 38.91
N ASP A 153 -2.77 -17.93 38.93
CA ASP A 153 -2.65 -17.08 37.75
C ASP A 153 -1.38 -16.22 37.80
N THR A 154 -0.83 -15.90 36.63
CA THR A 154 0.23 -14.89 36.50
C THR A 154 -0.40 -13.51 36.33
N VAL A 155 0.11 -12.52 37.05
CA VAL A 155 -0.35 -11.13 36.97
C VAL A 155 0.75 -10.27 36.39
N ILE A 156 0.41 -9.51 35.35
CA ILE A 156 1.30 -8.56 34.68
C ILE A 156 0.81 -7.16 34.99
N ARG A 157 1.68 -6.37 35.63
CA ARG A 157 1.39 -5.00 36.05
C ARG A 157 2.47 -4.06 35.55
N ASP A 158 2.09 -2.89 35.08
CA ASP A 158 3.06 -1.85 34.76
C ASP A 158 3.70 -1.27 36.05
N LYS A 159 5.03 -1.14 36.06
CA LYS A 159 5.79 -0.61 37.20
C LYS A 159 5.63 0.90 37.37
N ILE A 160 5.36 1.63 36.29
CA ILE A 160 5.39 3.09 36.25
C ILE A 160 4.04 3.64 36.70
N THR A 161 2.96 3.20 36.05
CA THR A 161 1.58 3.63 36.30
C THR A 161 0.92 2.83 37.40
N GLY A 162 1.41 1.61 37.66
CA GLY A 162 0.75 0.68 38.56
C GLY A 162 -0.55 0.10 37.99
N GLU A 163 -0.83 0.25 36.69
CA GLU A 163 -1.98 -0.38 36.06
C GLU A 163 -1.75 -1.89 35.89
N TYR A 164 -2.79 -2.68 36.17
CA TYR A 164 -2.79 -4.10 35.86
C TYR A 164 -3.12 -4.26 34.38
N LEU A 165 -2.23 -4.92 33.63
CA LEU A 165 -2.34 -5.03 32.18
C LEU A 165 -3.05 -6.33 31.80
N ALA A 166 -2.58 -7.45 32.34
CA ALA A 166 -3.14 -8.76 32.03
C ALA A 166 -3.03 -9.73 33.20
N VAL A 167 -3.94 -10.69 33.22
CA VAL A 167 -3.92 -11.88 34.06
C VAL A 167 -3.91 -13.11 33.15
N LEU A 168 -2.92 -13.98 33.32
CA LEU A 168 -2.80 -15.23 32.58
C LEU A 168 -3.32 -16.37 33.47
N GLN A 169 -4.47 -16.92 33.09
CA GLN A 169 -5.17 -17.93 33.87
C GLN A 169 -4.35 -19.23 33.96
N GLY A 170 -4.15 -19.74 35.17
CA GLY A 170 -3.47 -21.02 35.39
C GLY A 170 -1.99 -21.06 35.03
N VAL A 171 -1.39 -19.93 34.63
CA VAL A 171 0.01 -19.87 34.23
C VAL A 171 0.88 -19.58 35.45
N ASN A 172 1.99 -20.34 35.58
CA ASN A 172 2.99 -20.10 36.60
C ASN A 172 3.91 -18.94 36.21
N ALA A 173 3.99 -17.90 37.06
CA ALA A 173 4.74 -16.68 36.76
C ALA A 173 6.24 -16.91 36.50
N ASN A 174 6.83 -17.99 37.05
CA ASN A 174 8.24 -18.33 36.81
C ASN A 174 8.51 -18.84 35.38
N THR A 175 7.48 -19.22 34.63
CA THR A 175 7.60 -19.67 33.24
C THR A 175 7.51 -18.52 32.24
N ILE A 176 7.17 -17.31 32.71
CA ILE A 176 7.07 -16.12 31.88
C ILE A 176 8.41 -15.38 31.90
N THR A 177 9.07 -15.42 30.75
CA THR A 177 10.38 -14.80 30.51
C THR A 177 10.27 -13.75 29.41
N LYS A 178 11.36 -13.00 29.17
CA LYS A 178 11.43 -12.03 28.08
C LYS A 178 11.10 -12.63 26.70
N ASN A 179 11.36 -13.93 26.48
CA ASN A 179 11.09 -14.59 25.20
C ASN A 179 9.59 -14.79 24.93
N ASN A 180 8.74 -14.68 25.96
CA ASN A 180 7.29 -14.69 25.79
C ASN A 180 6.75 -13.34 25.32
N PHE A 181 7.59 -12.32 25.14
CA PHE A 181 7.18 -10.97 24.77
C PHE A 181 7.78 -10.54 23.45
N VAL A 182 6.96 -9.83 22.67
CA VAL A 182 7.33 -9.19 21.41
C VAL A 182 6.87 -7.76 21.42
N THR A 183 7.70 -6.87 20.88
CA THR A 183 7.27 -5.53 20.48
C THR A 183 7.12 -5.57 18.96
N PHE A 184 6.08 -6.24 18.46
CA PHE A 184 5.82 -6.24 17.03
C PHE A 184 5.41 -4.83 16.59
N THR A 185 6.35 -4.11 16.01
CA THR A 185 6.04 -3.06 15.03
C THR A 185 5.91 -3.79 13.69
N SER A 186 4.80 -4.50 13.48
CA SER A 186 4.46 -5.25 12.25
C SER A 186 4.63 -4.34 11.02
N GLY A 187 5.82 -4.33 10.41
CA GLY A 187 6.18 -3.54 9.24
C GLY A 187 5.82 -2.04 9.25
N LYS A 188 5.30 -1.50 10.36
CA LYS A 188 4.59 -0.21 10.40
C LYS A 188 5.53 0.94 10.13
N ILE A 189 6.79 0.81 10.51
CA ILE A 189 7.80 1.81 10.19
C ILE A 189 7.96 1.97 8.68
N ILE A 190 7.89 0.87 7.91
CA ILE A 190 7.98 0.93 6.45
C ILE A 190 6.74 1.61 5.88
N THR A 191 5.53 1.28 6.36
CA THR A 191 4.29 1.91 5.90
C THR A 191 4.17 3.38 6.35
N ASP A 192 4.70 3.76 7.51
CA ASP A 192 4.75 5.14 8.00
C ASP A 192 5.68 6.00 7.12
N TRP A 193 6.84 5.47 6.74
CA TRP A 193 7.75 6.14 5.81
C TRP A 193 7.20 6.16 4.38
N ASN A 194 6.46 5.13 3.96
CA ASN A 194 5.69 5.15 2.72
C ASN A 194 4.65 6.28 2.73
N SER A 195 3.86 6.40 3.80
CA SER A 195 2.90 7.51 3.95
C SER A 195 3.58 8.88 3.91
N THR A 196 4.74 9.01 4.57
CA THR A 196 5.53 10.26 4.56
C THR A 196 6.02 10.61 3.16
N LEU A 197 6.43 9.61 2.38
CA LEU A 197 6.81 9.74 0.97
C LEU A 197 5.62 10.14 0.08
N LEU A 198 4.46 9.49 0.23
CA LEU A 198 3.25 9.82 -0.52
C LEU A 198 2.78 11.25 -0.26
N ASP A 199 2.84 11.71 0.99
CA ASP A 199 2.57 13.10 1.36
C ASP A 199 3.55 14.08 0.72
N ALA A 200 4.83 13.71 0.62
CA ALA A 200 5.84 14.54 -0.02
C ALA A 200 5.58 14.68 -1.52
N VAL A 201 5.25 13.57 -2.20
CA VAL A 201 4.88 13.51 -3.63
C VAL A 201 3.70 14.43 -3.91
N ARG A 202 2.62 14.26 -3.14
CA ARG A 202 1.39 15.05 -3.22
C ARG A 202 1.64 16.53 -3.01
N SER A 203 2.31 16.87 -1.90
CA SER A 203 2.58 18.26 -1.52
C SER A 203 3.43 18.99 -2.54
N ALA A 204 4.35 18.27 -3.20
CA ALA A 204 5.21 18.83 -4.24
C ALA A 204 4.56 18.85 -5.63
N GLY A 205 3.40 18.21 -5.82
CA GLY A 205 2.79 18.05 -7.14
C GLY A 205 3.70 17.28 -8.11
N THR A 206 4.42 16.27 -7.61
CA THR A 206 5.43 15.55 -8.41
C THR A 206 4.75 14.80 -9.55
N PRO A 207 5.20 14.93 -10.82
CA PRO A 207 4.58 14.21 -11.94
C PRO A 207 4.83 12.69 -11.86
N PRO A 208 3.93 11.85 -12.44
CA PRO A 208 3.94 10.41 -12.21
C PRO A 208 5.28 9.69 -12.43
N PRO A 209 6.03 9.92 -13.53
CA PRO A 209 7.30 9.22 -13.73
C PRO A 209 8.32 9.59 -12.66
N LEU A 210 8.46 10.88 -12.36
CA LEU A 210 9.37 11.36 -11.31
C LEU A 210 8.94 10.87 -9.92
N ALA A 211 7.64 10.78 -9.66
CA ALA A 211 7.11 10.21 -8.43
C ALA A 211 7.53 8.74 -8.28
N SER A 212 7.32 7.90 -9.31
CA SER A 212 7.73 6.48 -9.28
C SER A 212 9.24 6.30 -9.05
N ARG A 213 10.08 7.10 -9.72
CA ARG A 213 11.54 7.11 -9.50
C ARG A 213 11.89 7.48 -8.07
N ASN A 214 11.25 8.50 -7.51
CA ASN A 214 11.51 8.96 -6.14
C ASN A 214 11.11 7.88 -5.13
N MET A 215 9.99 7.21 -5.34
CA MET A 215 9.55 6.10 -4.49
C MET A 215 10.53 4.91 -4.55
N ALA A 216 11.02 4.57 -5.75
CA ALA A 216 12.01 3.52 -5.94
C ALA A 216 13.33 3.82 -5.22
N MET A 217 13.80 5.07 -5.27
CA MET A 217 14.99 5.48 -4.53
C MET A 217 14.84 5.32 -3.01
N VAL A 218 13.70 5.74 -2.46
CA VAL A 218 13.44 5.65 -1.01
C VAL A 218 13.38 4.19 -0.58
N HIS A 219 12.55 3.39 -1.24
CA HIS A 219 12.33 2.00 -0.83
C HIS A 219 13.50 1.07 -1.15
N ALA A 220 14.28 1.33 -2.21
CA ALA A 220 15.54 0.61 -2.45
C ALA A 220 16.58 0.88 -1.34
N ALA A 221 16.68 2.13 -0.87
CA ALA A 221 17.59 2.46 0.23
C ALA A 221 17.14 1.85 1.56
N ILE A 222 15.83 1.86 1.85
CA ILE A 222 15.25 1.19 3.02
C ILE A 222 15.54 -0.31 2.95
N TYR A 223 15.27 -0.95 1.81
CA TYR A 223 15.50 -2.38 1.62
C TYR A 223 16.96 -2.76 1.82
N ASP A 224 17.90 -2.10 1.15
CA ASP A 224 19.32 -2.46 1.29
C ASP A 224 19.84 -2.19 2.71
N ALA A 225 19.28 -1.21 3.43
CA ALA A 225 19.61 -0.96 4.84
C ALA A 225 19.10 -2.07 5.77
N VAL A 226 17.85 -2.50 5.58
CA VAL A 226 17.23 -3.57 6.37
C VAL A 226 17.86 -4.92 6.05
N ASN A 227 18.01 -5.24 4.77
CA ASN A 227 18.57 -6.50 4.31
C ASN A 227 20.08 -6.64 4.63
N ALA A 228 20.80 -5.54 4.84
CA ALA A 228 22.17 -5.61 5.37
C ALA A 228 22.23 -6.22 6.78
N ILE A 229 21.14 -6.11 7.56
CA ILE A 229 20.98 -6.63 8.91
C ILE A 229 20.32 -8.01 8.87
N ASP A 230 19.15 -8.09 8.22
CA ASP A 230 18.29 -9.30 8.12
C ASP A 230 18.92 -10.41 7.27
N LYS A 231 19.48 -10.04 6.10
CA LYS A 231 20.21 -10.92 5.17
C LYS A 231 19.41 -12.09 4.60
N SER A 232 18.08 -11.99 4.58
CA SER A 232 17.24 -13.04 3.97
C SER A 232 17.32 -13.08 2.45
N TYR A 233 17.74 -11.99 1.79
CA TYR A 233 17.66 -11.86 0.33
C TYR A 233 18.92 -11.25 -0.29
N SER A 234 19.02 -11.31 -1.62
CA SER A 234 20.08 -10.62 -2.37
C SER A 234 19.99 -9.10 -2.25
N VAL A 235 21.16 -8.45 -2.16
CA VAL A 235 21.29 -6.98 -2.16
C VAL A 235 20.85 -6.41 -3.51
N TYR A 236 20.16 -5.27 -3.52
CA TYR A 236 19.81 -4.57 -4.75
C TYR A 236 21.04 -3.92 -5.40
N LYS A 237 21.52 -2.79 -4.84
CA LYS A 237 22.64 -2.02 -5.40
C LYS A 237 23.53 -1.35 -4.34
N ALA A 238 23.03 -1.10 -3.14
CA ALA A 238 23.76 -0.50 -2.03
C ALA A 238 24.27 -1.57 -1.07
N GLN A 239 25.44 -2.14 -1.36
CA GLN A 239 26.08 -3.08 -0.43
C GLN A 239 26.63 -2.34 0.80
N VAL A 240 26.01 -2.59 1.96
CA VAL A 240 26.38 -1.99 3.27
C VAL A 240 26.73 -3.10 4.26
N GLN A 241 27.72 -2.85 5.12
CA GLN A 241 28.07 -3.74 6.22
C GLN A 241 27.32 -3.31 7.47
N ALA A 242 26.62 -4.24 8.11
CA ALA A 242 25.90 -3.98 9.36
C ALA A 242 26.58 -4.67 10.56
N PRO A 243 26.84 -3.94 11.66
CA PRO A 243 27.23 -4.54 12.93
C PRO A 243 26.18 -5.55 13.43
N ALA A 244 26.64 -6.59 14.13
CA ALA A 244 25.74 -7.57 14.73
C ALA A 244 24.81 -6.90 15.77
N GLY A 245 23.51 -7.12 15.63
CA GLY A 245 22.50 -6.53 16.51
C GLY A 245 22.13 -5.08 16.19
N ALA A 246 22.56 -4.52 15.05
CA ALA A 246 22.05 -3.23 14.58
C ALA A 246 20.51 -3.24 14.43
N SER A 247 19.86 -2.11 14.69
CA SER A 247 18.39 -2.00 14.63
C SER A 247 17.90 -1.76 13.20
N GLU A 248 17.14 -2.72 12.65
CA GLU A 248 16.49 -2.60 11.34
C GLU A 248 15.54 -1.40 11.26
N ALA A 249 14.74 -1.18 12.31
CA ALA A 249 13.83 -0.04 12.38
C ALA A 249 14.58 1.30 12.32
N ALA A 250 15.71 1.41 13.01
CA ALA A 250 16.52 2.63 12.98
C ALA A 250 17.18 2.82 11.59
N ALA A 251 17.62 1.72 10.97
CA ALA A 251 18.20 1.72 9.63
C ALA A 251 17.18 2.14 8.56
N ALA A 252 15.98 1.56 8.58
CA ALA A 252 14.89 1.92 7.68
C ALA A 252 14.54 3.41 7.79
N ALA A 253 14.36 3.92 9.02
CA ALA A 253 13.99 5.31 9.24
C ALA A 253 15.08 6.29 8.80
N ALA A 254 16.35 6.00 9.09
CA ALA A 254 17.45 6.87 8.70
C ALA A 254 17.65 6.88 7.17
N ALA A 255 17.52 5.71 6.52
CA ALA A 255 17.59 5.60 5.07
C ALA A 255 16.47 6.42 4.40
N ALA A 256 15.23 6.26 4.85
CA ALA A 256 14.08 6.98 4.33
C ALA A 256 14.24 8.50 4.47
N ASN A 257 14.59 8.99 5.66
CA ASN A 257 14.80 10.42 5.92
C ASN A 257 15.89 11.01 5.01
N GLN A 258 17.02 10.32 4.86
CA GLN A 258 18.16 10.80 4.10
C GLN A 258 17.81 10.94 2.61
N VAL A 259 17.17 9.92 2.01
CA VAL A 259 16.75 9.97 0.61
C VAL A 259 15.64 11.02 0.40
N LEU A 260 14.62 11.06 1.26
CA LEU A 260 13.53 12.05 1.16
C LEU A 260 14.05 13.48 1.27
N THR A 261 14.99 13.73 2.18
CA THR A 261 15.63 15.05 2.32
C THR A 261 16.39 15.46 1.06
N SER A 262 17.06 14.50 0.40
CA SER A 262 17.75 14.76 -0.87
C SER A 262 16.77 15.05 -2.01
N LEU A 263 15.63 14.36 -2.06
CA LEU A 263 14.65 14.49 -3.15
C LEU A 263 13.73 15.70 -2.97
N TYR A 264 13.36 16.02 -1.73
CA TYR A 264 12.41 17.07 -1.38
C TYR A 264 12.98 18.01 -0.30
N PRO A 265 14.07 18.76 -0.58
CA PRO A 265 14.77 19.55 0.43
C PRO A 265 13.89 20.62 1.09
N ALA A 266 12.90 21.16 0.38
CA ALA A 266 11.92 22.11 0.94
C ALA A 266 11.04 21.50 2.05
N GLN A 267 10.94 20.18 2.14
CA GLN A 267 10.15 19.44 3.13
C GLN A 267 11.00 18.84 4.26
N LYS A 268 12.32 19.10 4.29
CA LYS A 268 13.27 18.52 5.26
C LYS A 268 12.79 18.56 6.71
N ALA A 269 12.24 19.69 7.16
CA ALA A 269 11.78 19.83 8.55
C ALA A 269 10.71 18.81 8.93
N LYS A 270 9.82 18.44 7.99
CA LYS A 270 8.81 17.39 8.21
C LYS A 270 9.47 16.01 8.35
N PHE A 271 10.44 15.71 7.49
CA PHE A 271 11.15 14.43 7.52
C PHE A 271 12.01 14.29 8.77
N ASP A 272 12.65 15.36 9.23
CA ASP A 272 13.43 15.37 10.48
C ASP A 272 12.51 15.09 11.69
N ALA A 273 11.30 15.65 11.70
CA ALA A 273 10.31 15.39 12.74
C ALA A 273 9.78 13.94 12.71
N ALA A 274 9.54 13.39 11.51
CA ALA A 274 9.15 11.99 11.33
C ALA A 274 10.28 11.03 11.78
N LEU A 275 11.54 11.37 11.48
CA LEU A 275 12.71 10.64 11.96
C LEU A 275 12.83 10.69 13.47
N ALA A 276 12.71 11.87 14.08
CA ALA A 276 12.74 12.01 15.53
C ALA A 276 11.65 11.16 16.20
N SER A 277 10.44 11.15 15.64
CA SER A 277 9.32 10.34 16.13
C SER A 277 9.60 8.84 16.01
N SER A 278 10.08 8.39 14.84
CA SER A 278 10.45 6.99 14.61
C SER A 278 11.54 6.52 15.58
N LEU A 279 12.60 7.33 15.75
CA LEU A 279 13.72 7.01 16.60
C LEU A 279 13.35 7.05 18.10
N ALA A 280 12.39 7.87 18.51
CA ALA A 280 11.95 7.94 19.91
C ALA A 280 11.34 6.60 20.39
N ALA A 281 10.71 5.85 19.49
CA ALA A 281 10.16 4.53 19.79
C ALA A 281 11.22 3.42 19.91
N ILE A 282 12.48 3.69 19.52
CA ILE A 282 13.57 2.71 19.52
C ILE A 282 14.46 2.90 20.76
N PRO A 283 14.79 1.83 21.51
CA PRO A 283 15.67 1.90 22.68
C PRO A 283 16.97 2.66 22.38
N ASN A 284 17.33 3.59 23.27
CA ASN A 284 18.53 4.40 23.10
C ASN A 284 19.79 3.61 23.50
N ASN A 285 20.30 2.79 22.59
CA ASN A 285 21.45 1.91 22.78
C ASN A 285 22.33 1.84 21.53
N GLN A 286 23.40 1.03 21.57
CA GLN A 286 24.32 0.88 20.44
C GLN A 286 23.63 0.35 19.18
N ALA A 287 22.67 -0.58 19.32
CA ALA A 287 21.91 -1.12 18.20
C ALA A 287 21.20 -0.02 17.38
N LYS A 288 20.62 0.97 18.07
CA LYS A 288 20.01 2.14 17.42
C LYS A 288 21.04 3.00 16.68
N THR A 289 22.17 3.30 17.32
CA THR A 289 23.26 4.07 16.70
C THR A 289 23.81 3.38 15.45
N ASP A 290 24.04 2.08 15.54
CA ASP A 290 24.53 1.27 14.42
C ASP A 290 23.51 1.20 13.30
N GLY A 291 22.22 1.02 13.63
CA GLY A 291 21.13 1.04 12.66
C GLY A 291 21.07 2.36 11.90
N ILE A 292 21.14 3.51 12.59
CA ILE A 292 21.18 4.83 11.94
C ILE A 292 22.35 4.92 10.95
N ALA A 293 23.55 4.48 11.35
CA ALA A 293 24.73 4.52 10.48
C ALA A 293 24.57 3.63 9.24
N VAL A 294 24.00 2.43 9.38
CA VAL A 294 23.68 1.53 8.27
C VAL A 294 22.69 2.20 7.32
N GLY A 295 21.60 2.77 7.84
CA GLY A 295 20.58 3.45 7.05
C GLY A 295 21.11 4.62 6.23
N VAL A 296 21.91 5.51 6.85
CA VAL A 296 22.55 6.63 6.14
C VAL A 296 23.50 6.12 5.06
N SER A 297 24.29 5.08 5.33
CA SER A 297 25.21 4.53 4.34
C SER A 297 24.50 3.93 3.12
N ALA A 298 23.37 3.24 3.33
CA ALA A 298 22.56 2.69 2.23
C ALA A 298 21.97 3.82 1.38
N ALA A 299 21.38 4.83 2.03
CA ALA A 299 20.80 5.99 1.36
C ALA A 299 21.83 6.76 0.52
N ASP A 300 23.01 7.07 1.07
CA ASP A 300 24.05 7.79 0.35
C ASP A 300 24.51 7.06 -0.93
N ARG A 301 24.56 5.73 -0.88
CA ARG A 301 24.89 4.89 -2.06
C ARG A 301 23.81 4.95 -3.13
N ILE A 302 22.54 4.86 -2.76
CA ILE A 302 21.42 4.97 -3.72
C ILE A 302 21.34 6.40 -4.29
N ILE A 303 21.51 7.44 -3.47
CA ILE A 303 21.56 8.83 -3.94
C ILE A 303 22.72 9.01 -4.93
N ALA A 304 23.92 8.51 -4.60
CA ALA A 304 25.07 8.59 -5.49
C ALA A 304 24.82 7.86 -6.81
N LEU A 305 24.27 6.64 -6.76
CA LEU A 305 23.90 5.86 -7.95
C LEU A 305 22.94 6.65 -8.86
N ARG A 306 21.92 7.28 -8.29
CA ARG A 306 20.88 7.99 -9.06
C ARG A 306 21.19 9.47 -9.32
N SER A 307 22.34 9.97 -8.89
CA SER A 307 22.72 11.38 -9.10
C SER A 307 23.01 11.75 -10.56
N LYS A 308 23.24 10.74 -11.42
CA LYS A 308 23.62 10.91 -12.84
C LYS A 308 22.79 10.03 -13.78
N ASP A 309 21.61 9.62 -13.34
CA ASP A 309 20.75 8.69 -14.08
C ASP A 309 19.97 9.32 -15.24
N GLY A 310 20.30 10.55 -15.64
CA GLY A 310 19.64 11.25 -16.73
C GLY A 310 18.33 11.97 -16.37
N ALA A 311 17.75 11.78 -15.18
CA ALA A 311 16.43 12.35 -14.84
C ALA A 311 16.39 13.88 -14.86
N SER A 312 17.51 14.55 -14.56
CA SER A 312 17.66 16.01 -14.59
C SER A 312 18.05 16.57 -15.96
N THR A 313 18.18 15.72 -16.99
CA THR A 313 18.53 16.17 -18.35
C THR A 313 17.37 16.93 -18.97
N THR A 314 17.64 18.12 -19.50
CA THR A 314 16.63 18.87 -20.29
C THR A 314 16.67 18.40 -21.74
N VAL A 315 15.54 17.91 -22.24
CA VAL A 315 15.33 17.60 -23.65
C VAL A 315 14.20 18.50 -24.19
N THR A 316 14.43 19.13 -25.34
CA THR A 316 13.40 19.90 -26.03
C THR A 316 12.57 18.98 -26.90
N TYR A 317 11.25 18.94 -26.67
CA TYR A 317 10.30 18.33 -27.58
C TYR A 317 9.74 19.39 -28.53
N THR A 318 9.71 19.10 -29.83
CA THR A 318 9.14 19.99 -30.84
C THR A 318 8.01 19.25 -31.54
N PRO A 319 6.73 19.62 -31.29
CA PRO A 319 5.60 18.99 -31.96
C PRO A 319 5.71 19.18 -33.48
N THR A 320 5.44 18.11 -34.21
CA THR A 320 5.20 18.13 -35.66
C THR A 320 3.71 18.36 -35.94
N ASN A 321 3.39 18.72 -37.18
CA ASN A 321 2.00 18.99 -37.60
C ASN A 321 1.44 17.88 -38.50
N ASN A 322 2.05 16.69 -38.53
CA ASN A 322 1.51 15.59 -39.33
C ASN A 322 0.28 14.99 -38.64
N PRO A 323 -0.69 14.47 -39.39
CA PRO A 323 -1.79 13.71 -38.79
C PRO A 323 -1.27 12.54 -37.96
N GLY A 324 -1.79 12.39 -36.74
CA GLY A 324 -1.35 11.37 -35.79
C GLY A 324 -0.32 11.83 -34.75
N ASP A 325 0.44 12.89 -35.02
CA ASP A 325 1.51 13.33 -34.12
C ASP A 325 0.94 14.10 -32.91
N TRP A 326 1.54 13.90 -31.74
CA TRP A 326 1.09 14.53 -30.51
C TRP A 326 1.40 16.02 -30.53
N VAL A 327 0.36 16.80 -30.20
CA VAL A 327 0.43 18.23 -29.99
C VAL A 327 -0.11 18.58 -28.60
N PRO A 328 0.36 19.67 -27.98
CA PRO A 328 -0.23 20.18 -26.75
C PRO A 328 -1.74 20.36 -26.85
N THR A 329 -2.47 19.95 -25.82
CA THR A 329 -3.93 19.90 -25.81
C THR A 329 -4.56 20.98 -24.92
N PRO A 330 -5.82 21.38 -25.18
CA PRO A 330 -6.59 22.25 -24.28
C PRO A 330 -6.70 21.66 -22.86
N PRO A 331 -6.95 22.51 -21.84
CA PRO A 331 -7.10 23.96 -21.93
C PRO A 331 -5.77 24.73 -21.96
N ASP A 332 -4.69 24.16 -21.42
CA ASP A 332 -3.47 24.91 -21.10
C ASP A 332 -2.41 24.86 -22.22
N PHE A 333 -2.51 23.89 -23.14
CA PHE A 333 -1.49 23.66 -24.17
C PHE A 333 -0.08 23.54 -23.58
N ALA A 334 0.03 22.84 -22.45
CA ALA A 334 1.27 22.70 -21.71
C ALA A 334 2.34 21.93 -22.51
N ASN A 335 3.60 22.27 -22.23
CA ASN A 335 4.76 21.61 -22.84
C ASN A 335 4.80 20.11 -22.52
N ALA A 336 5.42 19.34 -23.43
CA ALA A 336 5.59 17.91 -23.27
C ALA A 336 6.25 17.56 -21.93
N LEU A 337 5.62 16.67 -21.17
CA LEU A 337 6.08 16.28 -19.85
C LEU A 337 7.18 15.22 -19.90
N LEU A 338 8.40 15.62 -19.54
CA LEU A 338 9.57 14.75 -19.37
C LEU A 338 9.96 13.99 -20.65
N PRO A 339 10.22 14.66 -21.79
CA PRO A 339 10.66 13.99 -23.03
C PRO A 339 12.02 13.29 -22.93
N GLN A 340 12.81 13.55 -21.87
CA GLN A 340 14.04 12.84 -21.58
C GLN A 340 13.83 11.47 -20.92
N TRP A 341 12.64 11.20 -20.37
CA TRP A 341 12.39 10.05 -19.51
C TRP A 341 12.72 8.67 -20.14
N PRO A 342 12.55 8.45 -21.46
CA PRO A 342 12.96 7.19 -22.10
C PRO A 342 14.46 6.84 -21.93
N LYS A 343 15.29 7.86 -21.67
CA LYS A 343 16.76 7.74 -21.67
C LYS A 343 17.36 7.71 -20.27
N ILE A 344 16.53 7.66 -19.22
CA ILE A 344 17.06 7.57 -17.86
C ILE A 344 17.54 6.15 -17.57
N ASP A 345 18.50 6.00 -16.66
CA ASP A 345 18.95 4.67 -16.26
C ASP A 345 17.78 3.89 -15.64
N CYS A 346 17.54 2.68 -16.12
CA CYS A 346 16.55 1.78 -15.55
C CYS A 346 16.97 1.28 -14.16
N PHE A 347 16.01 0.77 -13.39
CA PHE A 347 16.25 0.17 -12.07
C PHE A 347 16.51 -1.35 -12.19
N ALA A 348 15.65 -2.05 -12.92
CA ALA A 348 15.71 -3.48 -13.20
C ALA A 348 15.84 -3.82 -14.69
N MET A 349 15.15 -3.08 -15.56
CA MET A 349 15.25 -3.23 -17.01
C MET A 349 16.66 -2.92 -17.51
N VAL A 350 16.97 -3.45 -18.69
CA VAL A 350 18.21 -3.15 -19.42
C VAL A 350 18.12 -1.78 -20.07
N ASN A 351 16.97 -1.42 -20.64
CA ASN A 351 16.67 -0.14 -21.27
C ASN A 351 15.14 0.08 -21.37
N GLY A 352 14.72 1.28 -21.78
CA GLY A 352 13.31 1.64 -21.87
C GLY A 352 12.50 0.86 -22.91
N GLU A 353 13.16 0.31 -23.94
CA GLU A 353 12.49 -0.44 -25.01
C GLU A 353 12.27 -1.93 -24.69
N GLN A 354 12.86 -2.46 -23.60
CA GLN A 354 12.85 -3.89 -23.28
C GLN A 354 11.44 -4.51 -23.30
N PHE A 355 10.44 -3.78 -22.80
CA PHE A 355 9.03 -4.18 -22.79
C PHE A 355 8.12 -3.26 -23.61
N ARG A 356 8.70 -2.40 -24.48
CA ARG A 356 7.92 -1.51 -25.32
C ARG A 356 7.05 -2.34 -26.30
N PRO A 357 5.72 -2.12 -26.34
CA PRO A 357 4.85 -2.79 -27.31
C PRO A 357 5.16 -2.40 -28.76
N SER A 358 4.65 -3.15 -29.74
CA SER A 358 4.94 -2.97 -31.17
C SER A 358 4.44 -1.67 -31.80
N GLY A 359 3.57 -0.92 -31.12
CA GLY A 359 3.05 0.36 -31.57
C GLY A 359 1.52 0.38 -31.71
N PRO A 360 0.93 1.59 -31.80
CA PRO A 360 -0.52 1.75 -31.90
C PRO A 360 -1.06 1.30 -33.26
N PRO A 361 -2.39 1.07 -33.38
CA PRO A 361 -3.03 0.81 -34.67
C PRO A 361 -2.78 1.95 -35.67
N ALA A 362 -2.58 1.60 -36.95
CA ALA A 362 -2.45 2.60 -38.01
C ALA A 362 -3.74 3.43 -38.12
N LEU A 363 -3.61 4.74 -38.39
CA LEU A 363 -4.74 5.68 -38.41
C LEU A 363 -5.83 5.27 -39.42
N ASP A 364 -5.45 4.72 -40.57
CA ASP A 364 -6.38 4.27 -41.63
C ASP A 364 -6.98 2.87 -41.37
N SER A 365 -6.65 2.23 -40.24
CA SER A 365 -7.11 0.88 -39.93
C SER A 365 -8.53 0.85 -39.34
N ALA A 366 -9.21 -0.29 -39.52
CA ALA A 366 -10.52 -0.52 -38.89
C ALA A 366 -10.44 -0.50 -37.36
N LYS A 367 -9.34 -1.02 -36.77
CA LYS A 367 -9.12 -1.04 -35.32
C LYS A 367 -9.02 0.39 -34.76
N TYR A 368 -8.28 1.27 -35.44
CA TYR A 368 -8.19 2.68 -35.03
C TYR A 368 -9.56 3.36 -35.05
N ALA A 369 -10.33 3.18 -36.13
CA ALA A 369 -11.67 3.77 -36.22
C ALA A 369 -12.63 3.26 -35.13
N GLU A 370 -12.58 1.97 -34.80
CA GLU A 370 -13.36 1.38 -33.70
C GLU A 370 -13.02 2.06 -32.37
N GLU A 371 -11.72 2.20 -32.07
CA GLU A 371 -11.26 2.80 -30.81
C GLU A 371 -11.60 4.29 -30.70
N VAL A 372 -11.43 5.06 -31.79
CA VAL A 372 -11.82 6.48 -31.85
C VAL A 372 -13.31 6.65 -31.63
N ASN A 373 -14.14 5.86 -32.32
CA ASN A 373 -15.60 5.96 -32.20
C ASN A 373 -16.07 5.54 -30.80
N PHE A 374 -15.48 4.50 -30.21
CA PHE A 374 -15.77 4.09 -28.83
C PHE A 374 -15.46 5.22 -27.83
N VAL A 375 -14.26 5.81 -27.90
CA VAL A 375 -13.87 6.89 -26.99
C VAL A 375 -14.68 8.16 -27.24
N LYS A 376 -15.03 8.46 -28.49
CA LYS A 376 -15.92 9.58 -28.82
C LYS A 376 -17.26 9.46 -28.10
N GLU A 377 -17.83 8.27 -28.04
CA GLU A 377 -19.11 8.01 -27.39
C GLU A 377 -18.99 7.97 -25.86
N ILE A 378 -18.10 7.14 -25.31
CA ILE A 378 -18.04 6.89 -23.87
C ILE A 378 -17.14 7.87 -23.11
N GLY A 379 -16.21 8.55 -23.78
CA GLY A 379 -15.22 9.45 -23.18
C GLY A 379 -15.65 10.92 -23.16
N ALA A 380 -16.71 11.29 -23.88
CA ALA A 380 -17.21 12.66 -23.97
C ALA A 380 -17.60 13.21 -22.59
N LYS A 381 -17.31 14.48 -22.32
CA LYS A 381 -17.67 15.16 -21.07
C LYS A 381 -19.16 15.06 -20.74
N ASP A 382 -19.98 15.11 -21.77
CA ASP A 382 -21.45 15.06 -21.77
C ASP A 382 -22.01 13.76 -22.37
N SER A 383 -21.22 12.67 -22.33
CA SER A 383 -21.65 11.35 -22.80
C SER A 383 -23.00 10.94 -22.22
N LEU A 384 -23.92 10.53 -23.10
CA LEU A 384 -25.22 9.96 -22.73
C LEU A 384 -25.16 8.42 -22.57
N MET A 385 -24.03 7.82 -22.92
CA MET A 385 -23.84 6.36 -22.98
C MET A 385 -23.00 5.85 -21.82
N ARG A 386 -22.08 6.69 -21.30
CA ARG A 386 -21.30 6.39 -20.11
C ARG A 386 -22.22 6.35 -18.89
N SER A 387 -22.18 5.24 -18.16
CA SER A 387 -22.94 5.10 -16.91
C SER A 387 -22.40 5.99 -15.79
N ALA A 388 -23.20 6.15 -14.73
CA ALA A 388 -22.79 6.87 -13.54
C ALA A 388 -21.58 6.21 -12.86
N ASP A 389 -21.55 4.87 -12.79
CA ASP A 389 -20.43 4.12 -12.21
C ASP A 389 -19.16 4.25 -13.06
N GLN A 390 -19.24 4.19 -14.39
CA GLN A 390 -18.08 4.45 -15.27
C GLN A 390 -17.53 5.86 -15.09
N THR A 391 -18.38 6.85 -14.82
CA THR A 391 -17.96 8.22 -14.47
C THR A 391 -17.27 8.25 -13.09
N ALA A 392 -17.75 7.48 -12.12
CA ALA A 392 -17.11 7.35 -10.82
C ALA A 392 -15.74 6.68 -10.95
N ILE A 393 -15.63 5.59 -11.71
CA ILE A 393 -14.38 4.89 -12.03
C ILE A 393 -13.36 5.83 -12.66
N ALA A 394 -13.76 6.64 -13.66
CA ALA A 394 -12.86 7.60 -14.30
C ALA A 394 -12.24 8.58 -13.29
N LYS A 395 -13.04 9.05 -12.33
CA LYS A 395 -12.62 10.00 -11.30
C LYS A 395 -11.81 9.33 -10.19
N PHE A 396 -12.16 8.11 -9.81
CA PHE A 396 -11.48 7.33 -8.77
C PHE A 396 -10.00 7.14 -9.11
N TRP A 397 -9.69 6.78 -10.36
CA TRP A 397 -8.34 6.52 -10.84
C TRP A 397 -7.68 7.74 -11.51
N ALA A 398 -8.18 8.97 -11.31
CA ALA A 398 -7.71 10.14 -12.05
C ALA A 398 -6.26 10.54 -11.71
N ASP A 399 -5.87 10.41 -10.44
CA ASP A 399 -4.52 10.54 -9.87
C ASP A 399 -3.57 11.51 -10.58
N GLY A 400 -4.01 12.76 -10.73
CA GLY A 400 -3.23 13.83 -11.38
C GLY A 400 -2.15 14.45 -10.46
N ALA A 401 -1.61 15.59 -10.87
CA ALA A 401 -0.81 16.42 -9.96
C ALA A 401 -1.60 16.71 -8.67
N ASN A 402 -0.89 16.86 -7.55
CA ASN A 402 -1.48 17.09 -6.22
C ASN A 402 -2.29 15.92 -5.64
N THR A 403 -2.13 14.73 -6.21
CA THR A 403 -2.50 13.43 -5.62
C THR A 403 -1.22 12.64 -5.33
N PHE A 404 -1.33 11.38 -4.92
CA PHE A 404 -0.24 10.42 -4.87
C PHE A 404 0.26 10.00 -6.25
N THR A 405 -0.46 10.35 -7.32
CA THR A 405 -0.24 9.88 -8.71
C THR A 405 -0.45 8.36 -8.83
N PRO A 406 -0.59 7.78 -10.04
CA PRO A 406 -0.85 6.35 -10.17
C PRO A 406 0.14 5.44 -9.42
N PRO A 407 1.48 5.63 -9.50
CA PRO A 407 2.40 4.78 -8.74
C PRO A 407 2.23 4.93 -7.21
N GLY A 408 1.86 6.11 -6.72
CA GLY A 408 1.64 6.34 -5.30
C GLY A 408 0.31 5.76 -4.80
N HIS A 409 -0.72 5.76 -5.63
CA HIS A 409 -1.98 5.09 -5.32
C HIS A 409 -1.78 3.58 -5.15
N TRP A 410 -0.99 2.95 -6.03
CA TRP A 410 -0.58 1.55 -5.84
C TRP A 410 0.27 1.32 -4.59
N ASN A 411 1.05 2.30 -4.14
CA ASN A 411 1.75 2.23 -2.84
C ASN A 411 0.78 2.32 -1.65
N GLN A 412 -0.34 3.04 -1.77
CA GLN A 412 -1.41 3.04 -0.76
C GLN A 412 -2.05 1.65 -0.68
N ILE A 413 -2.44 1.08 -1.83
CA ILE A 413 -3.01 -0.27 -1.91
C ILE A 413 -2.04 -1.30 -1.32
N ALA A 414 -0.75 -1.22 -1.65
CA ALA A 414 0.26 -2.12 -1.11
C ALA A 414 0.42 -1.99 0.41
N ALA A 415 0.34 -0.77 0.97
CA ALA A 415 0.39 -0.55 2.41
C ALA A 415 -0.82 -1.13 3.13
N GLN A 416 -2.02 -0.96 2.56
CA GLN A 416 -3.24 -1.56 3.10
C GLN A 416 -3.18 -3.09 3.03
N SER A 417 -2.76 -3.63 1.88
CA SER A 417 -2.61 -5.07 1.65
C SER A 417 -1.55 -5.70 2.54
N SER A 418 -0.45 -5.01 2.82
CA SER A 418 0.58 -5.55 3.69
C SER A 418 0.20 -5.53 5.17
N VAL A 419 -0.65 -4.59 5.56
CA VAL A 419 -1.31 -4.64 6.88
C VAL A 419 -2.32 -5.80 6.90
N LEU A 420 -3.05 -6.05 5.81
CA LEU A 420 -3.92 -7.22 5.64
C LEU A 420 -3.18 -8.55 5.80
N ALA A 421 -2.00 -8.67 5.22
CA ALA A 421 -1.18 -9.88 5.25
C ALA A 421 -0.22 -10.01 6.45
N GLU A 422 -0.27 -9.06 7.39
CA GLU A 422 0.59 -9.01 8.59
C GLU A 422 2.11 -9.02 8.32
N ASN A 423 2.54 -8.42 7.21
CA ASN A 423 3.94 -8.41 6.83
C ASN A 423 4.85 -7.86 7.95
N SER A 424 5.96 -8.56 8.19
CA SER A 424 7.07 -8.11 9.02
C SER A 424 7.77 -6.87 8.42
N LEU A 425 8.72 -6.31 9.17
CA LEU A 425 9.54 -5.19 8.70
C LEU A 425 10.35 -5.55 7.46
N ALA A 426 11.03 -6.71 7.47
CA ALA A 426 11.83 -7.16 6.33
C ALA A 426 10.95 -7.48 5.11
N GLU A 427 9.80 -8.13 5.30
CA GLU A 427 8.85 -8.40 4.23
C GLU A 427 8.29 -7.12 3.60
N ASN A 428 7.92 -6.13 4.42
CA ASN A 428 7.51 -4.82 3.89
C ASN A 428 8.64 -4.10 3.17
N ALA A 429 9.86 -4.11 3.71
CA ALA A 429 10.99 -3.49 3.03
C ALA A 429 11.21 -4.11 1.64
N ARG A 430 11.08 -5.43 1.51
CA ARG A 430 11.20 -6.15 0.24
C ARG A 430 10.03 -5.88 -0.71
N LEU A 431 8.79 -5.97 -0.20
CA LEU A 431 7.56 -5.68 -0.96
C LEU A 431 7.65 -4.30 -1.62
N PHE A 432 7.89 -3.26 -0.82
CA PHE A 432 7.91 -1.90 -1.33
C PHE A 432 9.11 -1.63 -2.24
N ALA A 433 10.27 -2.27 -2.03
CA ALA A 433 11.38 -2.15 -2.96
C ALA A 433 11.06 -2.76 -4.33
N LEU A 434 10.54 -3.99 -4.38
CA LEU A 434 10.15 -4.63 -5.64
C LEU A 434 9.05 -3.85 -6.36
N LEU A 435 7.99 -3.48 -5.64
CA LEU A 435 6.89 -2.67 -6.18
C LEU A 435 7.42 -1.40 -6.83
N ASN A 436 8.25 -0.64 -6.11
CA ASN A 436 8.67 0.66 -6.61
C ASN A 436 9.78 0.58 -7.67
N ILE A 437 10.65 -0.43 -7.64
CA ILE A 437 11.56 -0.72 -8.75
C ILE A 437 10.76 -1.02 -10.03
N GLY A 438 9.74 -1.87 -9.93
CA GLY A 438 8.87 -2.20 -11.05
C GLY A 438 8.06 -1.00 -11.55
N LEU A 439 7.49 -0.21 -10.64
CA LEU A 439 6.75 1.00 -11.00
C LEU A 439 7.65 2.05 -11.66
N ALA A 440 8.88 2.26 -11.18
CA ALA A 440 9.79 3.20 -11.81
C ALA A 440 10.11 2.80 -13.25
N ASP A 441 10.39 1.52 -13.48
CA ASP A 441 10.65 0.98 -14.81
C ASP A 441 9.40 0.95 -15.71
N ALA A 442 8.22 0.71 -15.14
CA ALA A 442 6.95 0.87 -15.86
C ALA A 442 6.76 2.31 -16.36
N GLY A 443 7.15 3.30 -15.54
CA GLY A 443 7.19 4.72 -15.95
C GLY A 443 8.17 4.97 -17.11
N ILE A 444 9.35 4.34 -17.08
CA ILE A 444 10.34 4.43 -18.18
C ILE A 444 9.79 3.78 -19.45
N CYS A 445 9.28 2.55 -19.37
CA CYS A 445 8.73 1.81 -20.51
C CYS A 445 7.53 2.55 -21.14
N ALA A 446 6.63 3.11 -20.33
CA ALA A 446 5.49 3.86 -20.84
C ALA A 446 5.94 5.16 -21.52
N TRP A 447 6.91 5.88 -20.95
CA TRP A 447 7.43 7.10 -21.56
C TRP A 447 8.24 6.81 -22.83
N ASP A 448 8.97 5.68 -22.87
CA ASP A 448 9.66 5.21 -24.07
C ASP A 448 8.68 5.00 -25.23
N ALA A 449 7.60 4.24 -25.01
CA ALA A 449 6.54 4.08 -26.00
C ALA A 449 5.92 5.43 -26.41
N LYS A 450 5.64 6.31 -25.44
CA LYS A 450 5.02 7.62 -25.71
C LYS A 450 5.82 8.48 -26.66
N TYR A 451 7.12 8.62 -26.41
CA TYR A 451 7.96 9.48 -27.22
C TYR A 451 8.54 8.78 -28.45
N GLU A 452 8.51 7.45 -28.52
CA GLU A 452 8.79 6.70 -29.75
C GLU A 452 7.67 6.84 -30.77
N TYR A 453 6.43 6.61 -30.36
CA TYR A 453 5.27 6.56 -31.26
C TYR A 453 4.55 7.89 -31.43
N ASP A 454 4.73 8.80 -30.46
CA ASP A 454 4.28 10.18 -30.50
C ASP A 454 2.80 10.37 -30.86
N LEU A 455 1.93 9.44 -30.44
CA LEU A 455 0.53 9.42 -30.85
C LEU A 455 -0.28 10.56 -30.21
N TRP A 456 -1.09 11.23 -31.01
CA TRP A 456 -2.04 12.25 -30.58
C TRP A 456 -3.12 11.72 -29.61
N ARG A 457 -3.64 12.63 -28.79
CA ARG A 457 -4.67 12.32 -27.80
C ARG A 457 -6.06 12.22 -28.43
N PRO A 458 -7.02 11.53 -27.79
CA PRO A 458 -8.38 11.42 -28.31
C PRO A 458 -9.04 12.76 -28.63
N VAL A 459 -8.80 13.79 -27.81
CA VAL A 459 -9.32 15.14 -28.07
C VAL A 459 -8.87 15.68 -29.42
N THR A 460 -7.58 15.53 -29.77
CA THR A 460 -7.03 15.97 -31.05
C THR A 460 -7.53 15.08 -32.19
N ALA A 461 -7.49 13.76 -31.99
CA ALA A 461 -7.93 12.78 -32.97
C ALA A 461 -9.40 12.98 -33.39
N ILE A 462 -10.30 13.16 -32.43
CA ILE A 462 -11.75 13.31 -32.68
C ILE A 462 -12.06 14.69 -33.29
N GLN A 463 -11.40 15.75 -32.82
CA GLN A 463 -11.59 17.10 -33.36
C GLN A 463 -10.99 17.27 -34.76
N GLN A 464 -10.07 16.38 -35.16
CA GLN A 464 -9.39 16.41 -36.46
C GLN A 464 -9.51 15.07 -37.21
N ALA A 465 -10.59 14.33 -36.98
CA ALA A 465 -10.79 13.01 -37.59
C ALA A 465 -10.88 13.09 -39.12
N ASP A 466 -11.17 14.26 -39.70
CA ASP A 466 -11.10 14.49 -41.15
C ASP A 466 -9.66 14.45 -41.72
N LYS A 467 -8.63 14.42 -40.86
CA LYS A 467 -7.22 14.42 -41.23
C LYS A 467 -6.50 13.09 -41.04
N ASP A 468 -7.12 12.11 -40.37
CA ASP A 468 -6.49 10.84 -40.04
C ASP A 468 -6.40 9.86 -41.23
N GLY A 469 -7.06 10.18 -42.36
CA GLY A 469 -7.09 9.36 -43.57
C GLY A 469 -8.08 8.19 -43.49
N ASN A 470 -8.94 8.15 -42.48
CA ASN A 470 -9.88 7.07 -42.22
C ASN A 470 -11.33 7.50 -42.48
N PRO A 471 -12.03 6.91 -43.47
CA PRO A 471 -13.41 7.29 -43.76
C PRO A 471 -14.42 6.83 -42.69
N ALA A 472 -14.01 5.98 -41.74
CA ALA A 472 -14.87 5.46 -40.68
C ALA A 472 -14.81 6.28 -39.37
N THR A 473 -13.97 7.30 -39.30
CA THR A 473 -13.96 8.28 -38.20
C THR A 473 -14.71 9.53 -38.64
N ILE A 474 -15.43 10.17 -37.71
CA ILE A 474 -16.24 11.35 -38.00
C ILE A 474 -15.78 12.50 -37.12
N VAL A 475 -15.46 13.62 -37.75
CA VAL A 475 -15.02 14.84 -37.05
C VAL A 475 -16.08 15.34 -36.08
N ASP A 476 -15.64 15.73 -34.90
CA ASP A 476 -16.42 16.54 -33.96
C ASP A 476 -15.51 17.59 -33.32
N ALA A 477 -15.50 18.76 -33.94
CA ALA A 477 -14.62 19.87 -33.57
C ALA A 477 -14.89 20.43 -32.17
N ASN A 478 -16.05 20.12 -31.56
CA ASN A 478 -16.42 20.60 -30.23
C ASN A 478 -16.28 19.53 -29.16
N TRP A 479 -15.90 18.30 -29.52
CA TRP A 479 -15.77 17.20 -28.58
C TRP A 479 -14.77 17.53 -27.47
N GLN A 480 -15.12 17.20 -26.23
CA GLN A 480 -14.25 17.40 -25.06
C GLN A 480 -14.26 16.12 -24.20
N PRO A 481 -13.11 15.72 -23.64
CA PRO A 481 -13.03 14.57 -22.74
C PRO A 481 -13.64 14.89 -21.37
N LEU A 482 -14.04 13.85 -20.64
CA LEU A 482 -14.48 13.96 -19.24
C LEU A 482 -13.34 14.46 -18.33
N LEU A 483 -12.14 13.87 -18.48
CA LEU A 483 -10.96 14.24 -17.71
C LEU A 483 -10.07 15.17 -18.53
N THR A 484 -9.37 16.08 -17.85
CA THR A 484 -8.37 16.93 -18.49
C THR A 484 -7.29 16.06 -19.12
N THR A 485 -6.99 16.32 -20.39
CA THR A 485 -5.96 15.56 -21.12
C THR A 485 -4.57 15.94 -20.62
N PRO A 486 -3.74 14.96 -20.22
CA PRO A 486 -2.44 15.27 -19.65
C PRO A 486 -1.39 15.55 -20.75
N PRO A 487 -0.35 16.36 -20.46
CA PRO A 487 0.52 16.97 -21.47
C PRO A 487 1.67 16.06 -21.92
N PHE A 488 1.33 14.89 -22.46
CA PHE A 488 2.28 13.94 -23.04
C PHE A 488 1.57 13.04 -24.07
N PRO A 489 2.32 12.40 -25.00
CA PRO A 489 1.75 11.51 -26.01
C PRO A 489 0.87 10.39 -25.44
N GLU A 490 0.01 9.85 -26.29
CA GLU A 490 -1.09 8.96 -25.90
C GLU A 490 -0.59 7.54 -25.59
N TYR A 491 0.18 6.92 -26.48
CA TYR A 491 0.41 5.47 -26.44
C TYR A 491 1.75 5.10 -25.81
N THR A 492 1.85 4.20 -24.83
CA THR A 492 0.77 3.49 -24.12
C THR A 492 0.21 4.30 -22.95
N SER A 493 -0.89 3.85 -22.36
CA SER A 493 -1.42 4.43 -21.13
C SER A 493 -0.44 4.20 -19.96
N GLY A 494 0.01 5.30 -19.35
CA GLY A 494 0.88 5.24 -18.17
C GLY A 494 0.17 4.57 -16.98
N HIS A 495 -1.12 4.87 -16.76
CA HIS A 495 -1.91 4.23 -15.70
C HIS A 495 -1.96 2.72 -15.90
N SER A 496 -2.26 2.27 -17.12
CA SER A 496 -2.32 0.86 -17.49
C SER A 496 -0.98 0.17 -17.27
N THR A 497 0.13 0.83 -17.62
CA THR A 497 1.48 0.26 -17.46
C THR A 497 1.91 0.18 -15.99
N PHE A 498 1.66 1.22 -15.18
CA PHE A 498 1.89 1.17 -13.72
C PHE A 498 1.02 0.10 -13.06
N SER A 499 -0.28 0.05 -13.41
CA SER A 499 -1.22 -0.90 -12.84
C SER A 499 -0.90 -2.34 -13.19
N GLY A 500 -0.49 -2.63 -14.42
CA GLY A 500 -0.05 -3.97 -14.80
C GLY A 500 1.19 -4.43 -14.04
N ALA A 501 2.15 -3.52 -13.80
CA ALA A 501 3.33 -3.84 -13.00
C ALA A 501 3.00 -4.05 -11.52
N ALA A 502 2.13 -3.20 -10.95
CA ALA A 502 1.67 -3.36 -9.58
C ALA A 502 0.89 -4.66 -9.38
N ASP A 503 -0.03 -4.98 -10.28
CA ASP A 503 -0.78 -6.25 -10.31
C ASP A 503 0.17 -7.44 -10.19
N SER A 504 1.09 -7.62 -11.14
CA SER A 504 1.98 -8.79 -11.11
C SER A 504 2.87 -8.86 -9.86
N ILE A 505 3.31 -7.73 -9.32
CA ILE A 505 4.15 -7.70 -8.13
C ILE A 505 3.34 -7.98 -6.85
N LEU A 506 2.16 -7.37 -6.70
CA LEU A 506 1.33 -7.56 -5.52
C LEU A 506 0.71 -8.97 -5.50
N SER A 507 0.27 -9.48 -6.65
CA SER A 507 -0.23 -10.86 -6.79
C SER A 507 0.87 -11.88 -6.47
N TYR A 508 2.14 -11.61 -6.79
CA TYR A 508 3.26 -12.45 -6.37
C TYR A 508 3.42 -12.54 -4.84
N PHE A 509 3.17 -11.44 -4.12
CA PHE A 509 3.33 -11.41 -2.66
C PHE A 509 2.13 -11.97 -1.90
N PHE A 510 0.93 -11.69 -2.41
CA PHE A 510 -0.31 -11.90 -1.64
C PHE A 510 -1.24 -12.95 -2.26
N GLY A 511 -0.96 -13.42 -3.47
CA GLY A 511 -1.79 -14.34 -4.24
C GLY A 511 -2.65 -13.64 -5.29
N ASP A 512 -3.01 -14.39 -6.34
CA ASP A 512 -3.78 -13.88 -7.50
C ASP A 512 -5.22 -13.48 -7.14
N ASP A 513 -5.81 -14.10 -6.12
CA ASP A 513 -7.19 -13.88 -5.65
C ASP A 513 -7.25 -13.01 -4.38
N PHE A 514 -6.22 -12.18 -4.15
CA PHE A 514 -6.17 -11.31 -2.98
C PHE A 514 -7.18 -10.18 -3.07
N CYS A 515 -8.25 -10.30 -2.29
CA CYS A 515 -9.32 -9.32 -2.21
C CYS A 515 -8.95 -8.15 -1.29
N PHE A 516 -9.36 -6.94 -1.66
CA PHE A 516 -9.14 -5.75 -0.83
C PHE A 516 -10.18 -4.67 -1.11
N VAL A 517 -10.20 -3.66 -0.22
CA VAL A 517 -10.98 -2.44 -0.40
C VAL A 517 -10.04 -1.24 -0.54
N ASP A 518 -10.42 -0.28 -1.36
CA ASP A 518 -9.67 0.94 -1.57
C ASP A 518 -10.58 2.16 -1.55
N GLY A 519 -10.19 3.17 -0.78
CA GLY A 519 -10.89 4.45 -0.65
C GLY A 519 -10.60 5.41 -1.79
N GLY A 520 -9.63 5.10 -2.65
CA GLY A 520 -9.09 6.03 -3.63
C GLY A 520 -8.06 6.96 -3.00
N ASP A 521 -7.46 7.82 -3.82
CA ASP A 521 -6.56 8.85 -3.30
C ASP A 521 -7.30 9.79 -2.32
N PRO A 522 -6.74 10.07 -1.14
CA PRO A 522 -7.40 10.88 -0.11
C PRO A 522 -7.64 12.34 -0.51
N SER A 523 -7.02 12.79 -1.60
CA SER A 523 -7.19 14.13 -2.17
C SER A 523 -8.34 14.18 -3.17
N LEU A 524 -8.89 13.02 -3.54
CA LEU A 524 -10.06 12.87 -4.38
C LEU A 524 -11.26 12.51 -3.50
N ASN A 525 -12.42 13.11 -3.79
CA ASN A 525 -13.65 12.72 -3.11
C ASN A 525 -14.22 11.47 -3.80
N SER A 526 -13.71 10.32 -3.39
CA SER A 526 -14.01 9.00 -3.95
C SER A 526 -14.86 8.17 -2.99
N SER A 527 -15.70 7.30 -3.56
CA SER A 527 -16.39 6.27 -2.78
C SER A 527 -15.49 5.04 -2.67
N LEU A 528 -15.61 4.32 -1.55
CA LEU A 528 -14.93 3.04 -1.34
C LEU A 528 -15.26 2.08 -2.49
N ARG A 529 -14.25 1.38 -3.00
CA ARG A 529 -14.39 0.32 -4.01
C ARG A 529 -13.83 -0.98 -3.45
N LYS A 530 -14.49 -2.08 -3.78
CA LYS A 530 -14.05 -3.45 -3.45
C LYS A 530 -13.48 -4.07 -4.72
N PHE A 531 -12.36 -4.77 -4.56
CA PHE A 531 -11.69 -5.50 -5.63
C PHE A 531 -11.45 -6.93 -5.21
N ASP A 532 -11.78 -7.86 -6.10
CA ASP A 532 -11.59 -9.30 -5.86
C ASP A 532 -10.14 -9.75 -6.14
N SER A 533 -9.35 -8.91 -6.82
CA SER A 533 -7.92 -9.11 -7.06
C SER A 533 -7.22 -7.81 -7.47
N PHE A 534 -5.89 -7.77 -7.38
CA PHE A 534 -5.10 -6.69 -7.97
C PHE A 534 -5.26 -6.61 -9.50
N GLY A 535 -5.44 -7.76 -10.17
CA GLY A 535 -5.74 -7.82 -11.60
C GLY A 535 -7.04 -7.10 -11.95
N ASN A 536 -8.11 -7.30 -11.16
CA ASN A 536 -9.38 -6.58 -11.32
C ASN A 536 -9.22 -5.08 -11.12
N ALA A 537 -8.49 -4.66 -10.08
CA ALA A 537 -8.18 -3.24 -9.86
C ALA A 537 -7.36 -2.64 -11.00
N ALA A 538 -6.38 -3.38 -11.54
CA ALA A 538 -5.55 -2.92 -12.65
C ALA A 538 -6.35 -2.77 -13.95
N ASP A 539 -7.23 -3.72 -14.27
CA ASP A 539 -8.09 -3.67 -15.43
C ASP A 539 -9.09 -2.49 -15.32
N GLU A 540 -9.65 -2.26 -14.14
CA GLU A 540 -10.52 -1.10 -13.89
C GLU A 540 -9.75 0.23 -14.02
N ALA A 541 -8.55 0.32 -13.44
CA ALA A 541 -7.66 1.48 -13.57
C ALA A 541 -7.33 1.77 -15.03
N GLY A 542 -7.11 0.74 -15.85
CA GLY A 542 -6.92 0.86 -17.29
C GLY A 542 -8.16 1.39 -18.01
N MET A 543 -9.32 0.76 -17.80
CA MET A 543 -10.59 1.14 -18.43
C MET A 543 -11.05 2.54 -18.06
N SER A 544 -10.72 2.99 -16.84
CA SER A 544 -11.03 4.34 -16.36
C SER A 544 -10.51 5.45 -17.29
N ARG A 545 -9.46 5.17 -18.08
CA ARG A 545 -8.86 6.14 -19.00
C ARG A 545 -9.68 6.34 -20.27
N LEU A 546 -10.38 5.30 -20.72
CA LEU A 546 -11.33 5.36 -21.82
C LEU A 546 -12.60 6.09 -21.39
N TYR A 547 -13.11 5.78 -20.20
CA TYR A 547 -14.24 6.51 -19.59
C TYR A 547 -13.92 7.99 -19.37
N GLY A 548 -12.66 8.30 -19.06
CA GLY A 548 -12.14 9.66 -18.96
C GLY A 548 -11.96 10.38 -20.30
N GLY A 549 -12.01 9.67 -21.43
CA GLY A 549 -11.81 10.25 -22.76
C GLY A 549 -10.37 10.60 -23.11
N ILE A 550 -9.38 10.04 -22.41
CA ILE A 550 -7.98 10.48 -22.53
C ILE A 550 -7.05 9.42 -23.12
N HIS A 551 -7.53 8.19 -23.33
CA HIS A 551 -6.79 7.10 -23.95
C HIS A 551 -7.67 6.22 -24.86
N PHE A 552 -7.04 5.53 -25.80
CA PHE A 552 -7.64 4.50 -26.65
C PHE A 552 -7.49 3.09 -26.06
N MET A 553 -8.22 2.10 -26.62
CA MET A 553 -8.21 0.73 -26.10
C MET A 553 -6.86 0.04 -26.27
N SER A 554 -6.18 0.21 -27.41
CA SER A 554 -4.85 -0.38 -27.61
C SER A 554 -3.84 0.15 -26.58
N ALA A 555 -3.85 1.46 -26.30
CA ALA A 555 -2.99 2.05 -25.29
C ALA A 555 -3.23 1.47 -23.89
N ASN A 556 -4.47 1.09 -23.58
CA ASN A 556 -4.81 0.40 -22.34
C ASN A 556 -4.29 -1.05 -22.32
N GLN A 557 -4.70 -1.85 -23.31
CA GLN A 557 -4.38 -3.28 -23.37
C GLN A 557 -2.88 -3.53 -23.44
N ASP A 558 -2.19 -2.81 -24.33
CA ASP A 558 -0.75 -2.97 -24.53
C ASP A 558 0.04 -2.40 -23.34
N GLY A 559 -0.48 -1.35 -22.70
CA GLY A 559 0.07 -0.82 -21.45
C GLY A 559 -0.02 -1.83 -20.29
N LEU A 560 -1.20 -2.40 -20.05
CA LEU A 560 -1.41 -3.45 -19.03
C LEU A 560 -0.49 -4.65 -19.28
N LYS A 561 -0.40 -5.10 -20.55
CA LYS A 561 0.46 -6.21 -20.91
C LYS A 561 1.95 -5.90 -20.64
N ALA A 562 2.45 -4.75 -21.09
CA ALA A 562 3.84 -4.36 -20.86
C ALA A 562 4.15 -4.24 -19.37
N GLY A 563 3.23 -3.65 -18.59
CA GLY A 563 3.34 -3.59 -17.13
C GLY A 563 3.43 -4.96 -16.48
N ARG A 564 2.54 -5.90 -16.85
CA ARG A 564 2.52 -7.27 -16.30
C ARG A 564 3.79 -8.06 -16.65
N ASP A 565 4.24 -7.98 -17.90
CA ASP A 565 5.48 -8.64 -18.35
C ASP A 565 6.69 -8.10 -17.54
N LEU A 566 6.73 -6.79 -17.33
CA LEU A 566 7.77 -6.12 -16.54
C LEU A 566 7.71 -6.51 -15.06
N GLY A 567 6.53 -6.46 -14.43
CA GLY A 567 6.35 -6.83 -13.03
C GLY A 567 6.79 -8.27 -12.75
N ASN A 568 6.42 -9.20 -13.64
CA ASN A 568 6.87 -10.59 -13.60
C ASN A 568 8.40 -10.70 -13.72
N TYR A 569 9.01 -9.95 -14.63
CA TYR A 569 10.46 -9.92 -14.77
C TYR A 569 11.15 -9.43 -13.49
N VAL A 570 10.62 -8.39 -12.83
CA VAL A 570 11.18 -7.83 -11.60
C VAL A 570 11.17 -8.86 -10.47
N VAL A 571 10.03 -9.49 -10.17
CA VAL A 571 9.92 -10.44 -9.04
C VAL A 571 10.73 -11.72 -9.27
N GLN A 572 10.98 -12.10 -10.52
CA GLN A 572 11.76 -13.31 -10.85
C GLN A 572 13.28 -13.10 -10.78
N ASN A 573 13.77 -11.86 -10.94
CA ASN A 573 15.19 -11.59 -11.17
C ASN A 573 15.85 -10.73 -10.09
N PHE A 574 15.07 -10.08 -9.22
CA PHE A 574 15.59 -9.15 -8.21
C PHE A 574 15.10 -9.52 -6.82
N LEU A 575 15.97 -9.29 -5.84
CA LEU A 575 15.70 -9.48 -4.41
C LEU A 575 15.22 -10.90 -4.09
N VAL A 576 15.81 -11.89 -4.78
CA VAL A 576 15.57 -13.33 -4.62
C VAL A 576 16.50 -13.94 -3.58
#